data_AF-D4XQZ5-F1
#
_entry.id   AF-D4XQZ5-F1
#
_cell.length_a   1.000
_cell.length_b   1.000
_cell.length_c   1.000
_cell.angle_alpha   90.00
_cell.angle_beta   90.00
_cell.angle_gamma   90.00
#
_symmetry.space_group_name_H-M   'P 1'
#
loop_
_entity.id
_entity.type
_entity.pdbx_description
1 polymer ?
#
loop_
_entity_poly.entity_id
_entity_poly.type
_entity_poly.pdbx_seq_one_letter_code
_entity_poly.pdbx_strand_id
1 'polypeptide(L)'
;MTDFILEPTYEIIPVQLEYGAEEFFWETPFETLTEIITWWENKEDLDIYKNDVMDILGGGVIRPIATDLEYDLFYKLCNHSVNLMINDNYSSYLIYQGKRHHHKGIKYYP
;
A
#
# COMPACT_ATOMS: atom_id res chain seq x y z
N MET A 1 -13.80 -25.83 6.76
CA MET A 1 -13.15 -24.71 6.03
C MET A 1 -11.91 -24.39 6.83
N THR A 2 -10.76 -24.82 6.36
CA THR A 2 -9.50 -24.53 7.06
C THR A 2 -9.19 -23.08 6.78
N ASP A 3 -9.36 -22.22 7.78
CA ASP A 3 -8.83 -20.86 7.72
C ASP A 3 -7.32 -21.00 7.51
N PHE A 4 -6.86 -20.80 6.28
CA PHE A 4 -5.46 -20.53 6.01
C PHE A 4 -5.15 -19.26 6.77
N ILE A 5 -4.53 -19.43 7.95
CA ILE A 5 -3.80 -18.38 8.65
C ILE A 5 -2.68 -18.01 7.68
N LEU A 6 -2.92 -16.99 6.87
CA LEU A 6 -1.85 -16.30 6.19
C LEU A 6 -1.08 -15.62 7.32
N GLU A 7 0.15 -16.08 7.56
CA GLU A 7 1.07 -15.25 8.33
C GLU A 7 1.14 -13.87 7.65
N PRO A 8 1.23 -12.76 8.40
CA PRO A 8 1.36 -11.44 7.80
C PRO A 8 2.59 -11.39 6.88
N THR A 9 2.36 -11.44 5.57
CA THR A 9 3.43 -11.38 4.56
C THR A 9 3.56 -9.96 4.04
N TYR A 10 4.74 -9.36 4.19
CA TYR A 10 5.04 -8.03 3.66
C TYR A 10 5.61 -8.05 2.22
N GLU A 11 5.80 -9.25 1.66
CA GLU A 11 6.33 -9.46 0.30
C GLU A 11 5.37 -8.98 -0.80
N ILE A 12 4.06 -9.11 -0.57
CA ILE A 12 3.01 -8.62 -1.46
C ILE A 12 2.15 -7.63 -0.68
N ILE A 13 2.22 -6.37 -1.10
CA ILE A 13 1.50 -5.26 -0.47
C ILE A 13 0.30 -4.91 -1.36
N PRO A 14 -0.94 -5.02 -0.88
CA PRO A 14 -2.09 -4.43 -1.55
C PRO A 14 -1.99 -2.90 -1.49
N VAL A 15 -2.12 -2.27 -2.65
CA VAL A 15 -2.06 -0.82 -2.81
C VAL A 15 -3.36 -0.34 -3.46
N GLN A 16 -3.93 0.72 -2.88
CA GLN A 16 -5.07 1.45 -3.41
C GLN A 16 -4.63 2.85 -3.80
N LEU A 17 -5.03 3.30 -4.99
CA LEU A 17 -4.89 4.70 -5.42
C LEU A 17 -6.26 5.38 -5.51
N GLU A 18 -6.26 6.71 -5.41
CA GLU A 18 -7.43 7.56 -5.58
C GLU A 18 -8.65 7.03 -4.80
N TYR A 19 -8.47 6.77 -3.51
CA TYR A 19 -9.50 6.21 -2.62
C TYR A 19 -10.08 4.86 -3.07
N GLY A 20 -9.27 4.04 -3.76
CA GLY A 20 -9.66 2.70 -4.24
C GLY A 20 -10.22 2.69 -5.66
N ALA A 21 -10.04 3.76 -6.45
CA ALA A 21 -10.38 3.74 -7.87
C ALA A 21 -9.45 2.79 -8.66
N GLU A 22 -8.19 2.68 -8.23
CA GLU A 22 -7.23 1.72 -8.76
C GLU A 22 -6.67 0.84 -7.64
N GLU A 23 -6.58 -0.46 -7.91
CA GLU A 23 -6.16 -1.47 -6.94
C GLU A 23 -5.18 -2.45 -7.62
N PHE A 24 -4.04 -2.69 -6.97
CA PHE A 24 -3.03 -3.59 -7.48
C PHE A 24 -2.22 -4.23 -6.36
N PHE A 25 -1.56 -5.33 -6.70
CA PHE A 25 -0.51 -5.91 -5.88
C PHE A 25 0.83 -5.26 -6.20
N TRP A 26 1.55 -4.92 -5.14
CA TRP A 26 2.94 -4.53 -5.24
C TRP A 26 3.83 -5.61 -4.61
N GLU A 27 4.53 -6.34 -5.46
CA GLU A 27 5.63 -7.22 -5.04
C GLU A 27 6.84 -6.32 -4.74
N THR A 28 7.02 -6.03 -3.46
CA THR A 28 7.95 -5.01 -3.00
C THR A 28 9.39 -5.50 -3.10
N PRO A 29 10.37 -4.63 -3.45
CA PRO A 29 11.77 -5.01 -3.43
C PRO A 29 12.38 -5.03 -2.01
N PHE A 30 11.61 -4.65 -0.99
CA PHE A 30 12.08 -4.59 0.40
C PHE A 30 12.10 -5.98 1.04
N GLU A 31 13.15 -6.27 1.80
CA GLU A 31 13.35 -7.57 2.44
C GLU A 31 12.75 -7.62 3.86
N THR A 32 12.39 -6.46 4.42
CA THR A 32 11.82 -6.39 5.77
C THR A 32 10.70 -5.36 5.90
N LEU A 33 9.79 -5.62 6.85
CA LEU A 33 8.79 -4.64 7.27
C LEU A 33 9.42 -3.29 7.70
N THR A 34 10.55 -3.34 8.41
CA THR A 34 11.25 -2.14 8.88
C THR A 34 11.69 -1.27 7.71
N GLU A 35 12.16 -1.87 6.62
CA GLU A 35 12.51 -1.14 5.39
C GLU A 35 11.28 -0.48 4.76
N ILE A 36 10.14 -1.17 4.69
CA ILE A 36 8.89 -0.60 4.17
C ILE A 36 8.45 0.60 5.01
N ILE A 37 8.44 0.46 6.34
CA ILE A 37 8.06 1.54 7.24
C ILE A 37 9.04 2.71 7.13
N THR A 38 10.35 2.43 7.08
CA THR A 38 11.38 3.46 6.94
C THR A 38 11.26 4.17 5.60
N TRP A 39 11.02 3.44 4.51
CA TRP A 39 10.74 4.01 3.19
C TRP A 39 9.52 4.94 3.25
N TRP A 40 8.43 4.48 3.86
CA TRP A 40 7.20 5.26 3.99
C TRP A 40 7.42 6.58 4.74
N GLU A 41 8.16 6.53 5.84
CA GLU A 41 8.46 7.69 6.69
C GLU A 41 9.42 8.69 6.04
N ASN A 42 10.32 8.22 5.15
CA ASN A 42 11.35 9.05 4.51
C ASN A 42 11.02 9.45 3.07
N LYS A 43 9.94 8.93 2.48
CA LYS A 43 9.55 9.32 1.12
C LYS A 43 9.24 10.82 1.09
N GLU A 44 9.70 11.54 0.06
CA GLU A 44 9.44 12.98 -0.03
C GLU A 44 8.18 13.31 -0.81
N ASP A 45 7.75 12.46 -1.73
CA ASP A 45 6.58 12.73 -2.55
C ASP A 45 5.83 11.44 -2.88
N LEU A 46 4.55 11.42 -2.55
CA LEU A 46 3.57 10.37 -2.85
C LEU A 46 2.37 10.92 -3.64
N ASP A 47 2.50 12.11 -4.25
CA ASP A 47 1.43 12.75 -5.01
C ASP A 47 1.21 12.07 -6.38
N ILE A 48 0.18 11.24 -6.46
CA ILE A 48 -0.18 10.50 -7.69
C ILE A 48 -0.67 11.43 -8.81
N TYR A 49 -1.11 12.64 -8.46
CA TYR A 49 -1.52 13.64 -9.45
C TYR A 49 -0.32 14.34 -10.10
N LYS A 50 0.90 14.05 -9.62
CA LYS A 50 2.15 14.62 -10.13
C LYS A 50 3.14 13.58 -10.63
N ASN A 51 3.14 12.39 -10.05
CA ASN A 51 4.16 11.37 -10.27
C ASN A 51 3.53 10.05 -10.70
N ASP A 52 4.27 9.26 -11.49
CA ASP A 52 3.87 7.90 -11.82
C ASP A 52 3.98 6.99 -10.59
N VAL A 53 3.06 6.04 -10.46
CA VAL A 53 3.04 5.13 -9.31
C VAL A 53 4.29 4.24 -9.23
N MET A 54 4.90 3.90 -10.36
CA MET A 54 6.17 3.16 -10.40
C MET A 54 7.30 3.95 -9.75
N ASP A 55 7.37 5.26 -10.03
CA ASP A 55 8.37 6.17 -9.44
C ASP A 55 8.09 6.39 -7.94
N ILE A 56 6.81 6.42 -7.57
CA ILE A 56 6.37 6.50 -6.17
C ILE A 56 6.80 5.26 -5.39
N LEU A 57 6.50 4.06 -5.87
CA LEU A 57 6.79 2.83 -5.12
C LEU A 57 8.29 2.47 -5.11
N GLY A 58 9.09 3.05 -6.00
CA GLY A 58 10.55 2.94 -5.94
C GLY A 58 11.07 1.58 -6.37
N GLY A 59 10.36 0.91 -7.29
CA GLY A 59 10.74 -0.38 -7.87
C GLY A 59 9.81 -1.53 -7.50
N GLY A 60 10.29 -2.76 -7.66
CA GLY A 60 9.49 -3.98 -7.52
C GLY A 60 8.62 -4.25 -8.76
N VAL A 61 7.62 -5.11 -8.59
CA VAL A 61 6.66 -5.44 -9.65
C VAL A 61 5.26 -5.00 -9.23
N ILE A 62 4.64 -4.15 -10.05
CA ILE A 62 3.24 -3.75 -9.90
C ILE A 62 2.39 -4.63 -10.81
N ARG A 63 1.36 -5.26 -10.22
CA ARG A 63 0.41 -6.11 -10.92
C ARG A 63 -1.02 -5.67 -10.64
N PRO A 64 -1.74 -5.15 -11.65
CA PRO A 64 -3.18 -4.91 -11.55
C PRO A 64 -3.94 -6.17 -11.16
N ILE A 65 -5.02 -6.01 -10.39
CA ILE A 65 -5.95 -7.10 -10.08
C ILE A 65 -6.76 -7.43 -11.35
N ALA A 66 -6.81 -8.70 -11.73
CA ALA A 66 -7.46 -9.12 -12.98
C ALA A 66 -8.59 -10.14 -12.78
N THR A 67 -8.68 -10.77 -11.61
CA THR A 67 -9.64 -11.84 -11.35
C THR A 67 -10.35 -11.67 -10.01
N ASP A 68 -11.56 -12.22 -9.89
CA ASP A 68 -12.33 -12.21 -8.64
C ASP A 68 -11.56 -12.86 -7.47
N LEU A 69 -10.79 -13.91 -7.75
CA LEU A 69 -9.95 -14.57 -6.74
C LEU A 69 -8.83 -13.65 -6.23
N GLU A 70 -8.21 -12.89 -7.13
CA GLU A 70 -7.21 -11.88 -6.76
C GLU A 70 -7.88 -10.74 -5.97
N TYR A 71 -9.12 -10.37 -6.30
CA TYR A 71 -9.89 -9.39 -5.55
C TYR A 71 -10.14 -9.85 -4.10
N ASP A 72 -10.62 -11.08 -3.92
CA ASP A 72 -10.82 -11.68 -2.59
C ASP A 72 -9.51 -11.72 -1.78
N LEU A 73 -8.40 -12.09 -2.45
CA LEU A 73 -7.07 -12.09 -1.84
C LEU A 73 -6.64 -10.68 -1.42
N PHE A 74 -6.89 -9.67 -2.27
CA PHE A 74 -6.54 -8.28 -2.00
C PHE A 74 -7.17 -7.79 -0.70
N TYR A 75 -8.49 -7.93 -0.57
CA TYR A 75 -9.20 -7.50 0.65
C TYR A 75 -8.82 -8.32 1.87
N LYS A 76 -8.47 -9.60 1.71
CA LYS A 76 -7.90 -10.39 2.79
C LYS A 76 -6.55 -9.81 3.24
N LEU A 77 -5.65 -9.47 2.29
CA LEU A 77 -4.35 -8.89 2.62
C LEU A 77 -4.46 -7.49 3.24
N CYS A 78 -5.41 -6.65 2.81
CA CYS A 78 -5.68 -5.35 3.45
C CYS A 78 -6.00 -5.47 4.95
N ASN A 79 -6.56 -6.60 5.39
CA ASN A 79 -6.89 -6.83 6.80
C ASN A 79 -5.78 -7.52 7.59
N HIS A 80 -4.88 -8.25 6.92
CA HIS A 80 -3.92 -9.15 7.57
C HIS A 80 -2.46 -8.75 7.38
N SER A 81 -2.15 -7.83 6.45
CA SER A 81 -0.80 -7.39 6.15
C SER A 81 -0.67 -5.86 6.14
N VAL A 82 0.55 -5.39 5.88
CA VAL A 82 0.80 -4.02 5.44
C VAL A 82 -0.04 -3.74 4.20
N ASN A 83 -0.68 -2.59 4.16
CA ASN A 83 -1.34 -2.08 2.95
C ASN A 83 -1.14 -0.58 2.83
N LEU A 84 -1.25 -0.08 1.60
CA LEU A 84 -1.04 1.32 1.27
C LEU A 84 -2.28 1.91 0.61
N MET A 85 -2.70 3.08 1.07
CA MET A 85 -3.56 3.99 0.33
C MET A 85 -2.71 5.19 -0.09
N ILE A 86 -2.56 5.40 -1.39
CA ILE A 86 -1.72 6.48 -1.96
C ILE A 86 -2.61 7.41 -2.79
N ASN A 87 -2.65 8.68 -2.40
CA ASN A 87 -3.42 9.73 -3.03
C ASN A 87 -2.50 10.94 -3.23
N ASP A 88 -2.30 11.70 -2.16
CA ASP A 88 -1.37 12.82 -2.11
C ASP A 88 -0.56 12.78 -0.82
N ASN A 89 0.38 13.71 -0.69
CA ASN A 89 1.27 13.79 0.48
C ASN A 89 0.55 13.90 1.84
N TYR A 90 -0.70 14.34 1.87
CA TYR A 90 -1.47 14.63 3.08
C TYR A 90 -2.60 13.60 3.33
N SER A 91 -3.08 12.95 2.26
CA SER A 91 -4.19 12.00 2.30
C SER A 91 -3.77 10.53 2.09
N SER A 92 -2.46 10.27 1.95
CA SER A 92 -1.90 8.91 1.89
C SER A 92 -1.61 8.32 3.27
N TYR A 93 -1.82 7.02 3.43
CA TYR A 93 -1.53 6.29 4.66
C TYR A 93 -1.09 4.85 4.43
N LEU A 94 -0.18 4.38 5.29
CA LEU A 94 0.18 2.98 5.47
C LEU A 94 -0.62 2.40 6.63
N ILE A 95 -1.21 1.22 6.48
CA ILE A 95 -1.87 0.49 7.57
C ILE A 95 -1.06 -0.77 7.87
N TYR A 96 -0.78 -0.98 9.14
CA TYR A 96 -0.15 -2.21 9.62
C TYR A 96 -0.65 -2.54 11.03
N GLN A 97 -1.05 -3.79 11.26
CA GLN A 97 -1.61 -4.26 12.54
C GLN A 97 -2.75 -3.38 13.08
N GLY A 98 -3.61 -2.88 12.19
CA GLY A 98 -4.72 -1.98 12.54
C GLY A 98 -4.31 -0.55 12.91
N LYS A 99 -3.01 -0.22 12.86
CA LYS A 99 -2.51 1.14 13.06
C LYS A 99 -2.34 1.84 11.72
N ARG A 100 -2.83 3.09 11.64
CA ARG A 100 -2.66 3.97 10.47
C ARG A 100 -1.48 4.91 10.67
N HIS A 101 -0.59 4.95 9.69
CA HIS A 101 0.61 5.80 9.62
C HIS A 101 0.44 6.78 8.45
N HIS A 102 0.23 8.06 8.75
CA HIS A 102 0.11 9.10 7.73
C HIS A 102 1.49 9.44 7.15
N HIS A 103 1.56 9.78 5.85
CA HIS A 103 2.83 10.12 5.19
C HIS A 103 3.34 11.51 5.63
N LYS A 104 2.57 12.55 5.31
CA LYS A 104 2.75 13.90 5.88
C LYS A 104 1.47 14.31 6.61
N GLY A 105 1.53 15.40 7.37
CA GLY A 105 0.39 15.90 8.15
C GLY A 105 -0.84 16.20 7.30
N ILE A 106 -1.93 16.66 7.92
CA ILE A 106 -3.17 16.98 7.20
C ILE A 106 -3.02 18.36 6.54
N LYS A 107 -3.22 18.48 5.23
CA LYS A 107 -3.52 19.76 4.60
C LYS A 107 -4.92 20.13 5.07
N TYR A 108 -5.02 21.08 5.99
CA TYR A 108 -6.30 21.74 6.24
C TYR A 108 -6.63 22.50 4.96
N TYR A 109 -7.54 21.97 4.16
CA TYR A 109 -8.24 22.80 3.20
C TYR A 109 -9.21 23.68 4.01
N PRO A 110 -9.07 25.02 3.96
CA PRO A 110 -10.00 25.93 4.61
C PRO A 110 -11.43 25.81 4.05
#